data_AF-A0A239KT64-F1
#
_entry.id   AF-A0A239KT64-F1
#
_cell.length_a   1.000
_cell.length_b   1.000
_cell.length_c   1.000
_cell.angle_alpha   90.00
_cell.angle_beta   90.00
_cell.angle_gamma   90.00
#
_symmetry.space_group_name_H-M   'P 1'
#
loop_
_entity.id
_entity.type
_entity.pdbx_description
1 polymer ?
#
loop_
_entity_poly.entity_id
_entity_poly.type
_entity_poly.pdbx_seq_one_letter_code
_entity_poly.pdbx_strand_id
1 'polypeptide(L)'
;MRQILVRGAAAAALMAVASPAQAQDGALDKRVERLEKEMRAVQRSVFPGGNPAFFEGEIAPDNTPGVRAQGTAPVIDLTARVDALEAQLRTLTGQTEQNAYQLRELEKQFTAYKAEMDKRFAPAATGAEPASLAPAVKPTVAAATPASKPAAKPAASGGGADRLALVKKVEIPSTGNAVEDAYTYGYRLWDAKLYPEAEAQLKQVVAKWPKDNWASYAQNLLGRAYLDEGKPSLAAVAFYNNYKDRPSGPRAPHSLMYMGVALDRLGRKADACKAFRELDDVYGDKAPQDVRNDAAAAKAKAGC
;
A
#
# COMPACT_ATOMS: atom_id res chain seq x y z
N MET A 1 84.06 -38.01 33.60
CA MET A 1 85.44 -37.53 33.85
C MET A 1 85.55 -36.09 33.38
N ARG A 2 86.17 -35.23 34.20
CA ARG A 2 86.55 -33.80 33.98
C ARG A 2 85.39 -32.79 33.88
N GLN A 3 85.07 -31.98 34.90
CA GLN A 3 85.80 -30.90 35.62
C GLN A 3 85.85 -29.53 34.89
N ILE A 4 85.58 -28.48 35.69
CA ILE A 4 86.10 -27.08 35.64
C ILE A 4 85.31 -26.14 34.69
N LEU A 5 84.49 -25.18 35.16
CA LEU A 5 84.73 -23.94 35.95
C LEU A 5 84.79 -22.69 35.04
N VAL A 6 84.08 -21.64 35.48
CA VAL A 6 84.55 -20.23 35.58
C VAL A 6 84.31 -19.26 34.41
N ARG A 7 83.49 -18.25 34.76
CA ARG A 7 83.51 -16.80 34.39
C ARG A 7 83.27 -16.47 32.90
N GLY A 8 82.60 -15.38 32.55
CA GLY A 8 82.11 -14.22 33.28
C GLY A 8 81.39 -13.29 32.30
N ALA A 9 80.42 -12.55 32.83
CA ALA A 9 80.21 -11.12 32.60
C ALA A 9 80.71 -10.52 31.28
N ALA A 10 79.79 -10.06 30.44
CA ALA A 10 79.58 -8.64 30.15
C ALA A 10 78.72 -8.44 28.90
N ALA A 11 77.78 -7.50 29.02
CA ALA A 11 77.33 -6.54 28.00
C ALA A 11 76.96 -7.05 26.60
N ALA A 12 75.68 -6.87 26.21
CA ALA A 12 75.30 -5.79 25.30
C ALA A 12 73.88 -5.98 24.75
N ALA A 13 73.12 -4.88 24.80
CA ALA A 13 72.16 -4.39 23.81
C ALA A 13 70.92 -5.24 23.44
N LEU A 14 69.78 -4.71 23.88
CA LEU A 14 68.50 -4.75 23.17
C LEU A 14 68.67 -4.46 21.67
N MET A 15 68.03 -5.26 20.81
CA MET A 15 67.02 -4.81 19.84
C MET A 15 66.34 -6.03 19.19
N ALA A 16 65.07 -6.23 19.54
CA ALA A 16 64.16 -7.12 18.81
C ALA A 16 63.68 -6.38 17.55
N VAL A 17 64.10 -6.85 16.37
CA VAL A 17 63.54 -6.42 15.09
C VAL A 17 62.22 -7.15 14.85
N ALA A 18 61.11 -6.44 15.01
CA ALA A 18 59.80 -6.85 14.52
C ALA A 18 59.71 -6.54 13.02
N SER A 19 59.49 -7.56 12.19
CA SER A 19 59.18 -7.39 10.76
C SER A 19 57.74 -6.89 10.57
N PRO A 20 57.48 -5.83 9.78
CA PRO A 20 56.11 -5.45 9.44
C PRO A 20 55.59 -6.30 8.27
N ALA A 21 54.37 -6.82 8.42
CA ALA A 21 53.60 -7.45 7.36
C ALA A 21 53.20 -6.40 6.31
N GLN A 22 53.52 -6.64 5.02
CA GLN A 22 53.04 -5.81 3.91
C GLN A 22 51.67 -6.30 3.41
N ALA A 23 50.79 -5.32 3.21
CA ALA A 23 49.37 -5.43 2.91
C ALA A 23 49.07 -5.75 1.43
N GLN A 24 47.87 -6.29 1.20
CA GLN A 24 47.35 -6.77 -0.08
C GLN A 24 46.75 -5.64 -0.95
N ASP A 25 47.56 -4.77 -1.54
CA ASP A 25 47.06 -3.70 -2.44
C ASP A 25 46.55 -4.24 -3.79
N GLY A 26 47.25 -5.23 -4.39
CA GLY A 26 46.92 -5.69 -5.75
C GLY A 26 45.59 -6.43 -5.92
N ALA A 27 44.93 -6.84 -4.82
CA ALA A 27 43.60 -7.47 -4.88
C ALA A 27 42.46 -6.45 -4.88
N LEU A 28 42.69 -5.26 -4.33
CA LEU A 28 41.74 -4.16 -4.34
C LEU A 28 41.68 -3.50 -5.71
N ASP A 29 42.83 -3.24 -6.33
CA ASP A 29 42.90 -2.63 -7.67
C ASP A 29 42.15 -3.45 -8.72
N LYS A 30 42.30 -4.78 -8.70
CA LYS A 30 41.59 -5.69 -9.61
C LYS A 30 40.07 -5.68 -9.42
N ARG A 31 39.60 -5.39 -8.19
CA ARG A 31 38.17 -5.29 -7.89
C ARG A 31 37.63 -3.94 -8.33
N VAL A 32 38.41 -2.87 -8.21
CA VAL A 32 38.07 -1.54 -8.71
C VAL A 32 37.97 -1.54 -10.23
N GLU A 33 38.96 -2.10 -10.96
CA GLU A 33 38.88 -2.22 -12.43
C GLU A 33 37.66 -3.01 -12.89
N ARG A 34 37.28 -4.07 -12.17
CA ARG A 34 36.08 -4.85 -12.48
C ARG A 34 34.81 -4.03 -12.27
N LEU A 35 34.72 -3.30 -11.15
CA LEU A 35 33.58 -2.44 -10.84
C LEU A 35 33.44 -1.29 -11.85
N GLU A 36 34.55 -0.68 -12.29
CA GLU A 36 34.52 0.35 -13.32
C GLU A 36 34.05 -0.18 -14.68
N LYS A 37 34.47 -1.41 -15.03
CA LYS A 37 34.04 -2.07 -16.26
C LYS A 37 32.56 -2.44 -16.23
N GLU A 38 32.06 -2.90 -15.08
CA GLU A 38 30.64 -3.16 -14.85
C GLU A 38 29.82 -1.87 -14.86
N MET A 39 30.32 -0.76 -14.31
CA MET A 39 29.67 0.55 -14.41
C MET A 39 29.54 1.06 -15.84
N ARG A 40 30.59 0.91 -16.68
CA ARG A 40 30.51 1.26 -18.10
C ARG A 40 29.56 0.36 -18.88
N ALA A 41 29.52 -0.92 -18.55
CA ALA A 41 28.58 -1.86 -19.17
C ALA A 41 27.13 -1.51 -18.81
N VAL A 42 26.87 -1.15 -17.55
CA VAL A 42 25.57 -0.69 -17.08
C VAL A 42 25.18 0.60 -17.79
N GLN A 43 26.06 1.61 -17.87
CA GLN A 43 25.79 2.85 -18.62
C GLN A 43 25.45 2.61 -20.09
N ARG A 44 26.12 1.66 -20.75
CA ARG A 44 25.82 1.28 -22.14
C ARG A 44 24.47 0.55 -22.27
N SER A 45 24.03 -0.15 -21.22
CA SER A 45 22.73 -0.82 -21.18
C SER A 45 21.55 0.13 -20.89
N VAL A 46 21.78 1.21 -20.14
CA VAL A 46 20.74 2.24 -19.87
C VAL A 46 20.61 3.29 -20.99
N PHE A 47 21.50 3.28 -21.98
CA PHE A 47 21.39 4.10 -23.20
C PHE A 47 21.70 3.31 -24.48
N PRO A 48 20.83 2.39 -24.93
CA PRO A 48 20.99 1.73 -26.22
C PRO A 48 20.41 2.63 -27.31
N GLY A 49 21.22 3.55 -27.88
CA GLY A 49 20.80 4.30 -29.08
C GLY A 49 21.35 5.71 -29.31
N GLY A 50 22.54 6.08 -28.83
CA GLY A 50 23.17 7.35 -29.20
C GLY A 50 23.68 7.34 -30.65
N ASN A 51 22.89 7.86 -31.58
CA ASN A 51 23.23 8.04 -33.00
C ASN A 51 24.42 9.02 -33.17
N PRO A 52 25.50 8.71 -33.93
CA PRO A 52 26.72 9.53 -34.01
C PRO A 52 26.62 10.76 -34.94
N ALA A 53 25.43 11.33 -35.11
CA ALA A 53 25.19 12.36 -36.13
C ALA A 53 24.60 13.66 -35.56
N PHE A 54 25.09 14.18 -34.42
CA PHE A 54 24.81 15.56 -34.00
C PHE A 54 25.97 16.12 -33.14
N PHE A 55 26.71 17.07 -33.73
CA PHE A 55 27.59 18.12 -33.17
C PHE A 55 28.33 17.87 -31.85
N GLU A 56 29.66 17.72 -31.94
CA GLU A 56 30.59 18.03 -30.85
C GLU A 56 30.64 19.55 -30.65
N GLY A 57 30.09 20.01 -29.52
CA GLY A 57 30.45 21.29 -28.94
C GLY A 57 31.85 21.17 -28.34
N GLU A 58 32.80 21.85 -28.95
CA GLU A 58 34.18 21.93 -28.51
C GLU A 58 34.28 22.55 -27.11
N ILE A 59 34.68 21.73 -26.13
CA ILE A 59 35.21 22.21 -24.85
C ILE A 59 36.56 21.52 -24.66
N ALA A 60 37.61 22.19 -25.14
CA ALA A 60 38.98 21.87 -24.76
C ALA A 60 39.16 22.07 -23.25
N PRO A 61 39.85 21.18 -22.52
CA PRO A 61 40.20 21.41 -21.13
C PRO A 61 41.36 22.40 -21.06
N ASP A 62 41.06 23.64 -20.67
CA ASP A 62 42.06 24.64 -20.36
C ASP A 62 42.73 24.29 -19.01
N ASN A 63 43.99 23.87 -19.08
CA ASN A 63 44.81 23.55 -17.91
C ASN A 63 45.59 24.81 -17.49
N THR A 64 45.00 25.65 -16.65
CA THR A 64 45.72 26.69 -15.90
C THR A 64 45.83 26.30 -14.42
N PRO A 65 47.06 26.16 -13.87
CA PRO A 65 47.24 25.87 -12.45
C PRO A 65 47.09 27.16 -11.63
N GLY A 66 45.98 27.30 -10.90
CA GLY A 66 45.76 28.46 -10.04
C GLY A 66 44.63 28.28 -9.02
N VAL A 67 45.02 28.25 -7.74
CA VAL A 67 44.21 28.51 -6.53
C VAL A 67 43.23 27.40 -6.10
N ARG A 68 43.69 26.59 -5.13
CA ARG A 68 42.82 25.85 -4.21
C ARG A 68 42.05 26.85 -3.33
N ALA A 69 40.78 27.08 -3.62
CA ALA A 69 39.82 27.63 -2.67
C ALA A 69 39.09 26.47 -1.96
N GLN A 70 39.73 25.92 -0.92
CA GLN A 70 39.02 25.14 0.09
C GLN A 70 38.40 26.13 1.10
N GLY A 71 37.08 26.05 1.32
CA GLY A 71 36.44 26.80 2.41
C GLY A 71 34.90 26.83 2.44
N THR A 72 34.20 26.74 1.30
CA THR A 72 32.74 27.01 1.27
C THR A 72 31.87 25.96 0.58
N ALA A 73 32.44 25.06 -0.22
CA ALA A 73 31.68 24.00 -0.90
C ALA A 73 30.92 23.03 0.03
N PRO A 74 31.48 22.51 1.15
CA PRO A 74 30.74 21.60 2.03
C PRO A 74 29.64 22.32 2.84
N VAL A 75 29.77 23.63 3.05
CA VAL A 75 28.76 24.44 3.75
C VAL A 75 27.56 24.70 2.84
N ILE A 76 27.78 24.92 1.53
CA ILE A 76 26.70 25.09 0.55
C ILE A 76 25.91 23.78 0.36
N ASP A 77 26.56 22.62 0.34
CA ASP A 77 25.87 21.31 0.29
C ASP A 77 25.04 21.07 1.56
N LEU A 78 25.54 21.46 2.74
CA LEU A 78 24.79 21.33 3.99
C LEU A 78 23.55 22.24 4.00
N THR A 79 23.65 23.49 3.54
CA THR A 79 22.51 24.39 3.42
C THR A 79 21.47 23.85 2.45
N ALA A 80 21.88 23.36 1.28
CA ALA A 80 20.97 22.74 0.32
C ALA A 80 20.26 21.49 0.88
N ARG A 81 20.93 20.70 1.72
CA ARG A 81 20.31 19.57 2.44
C ARG A 81 19.34 20.02 3.52
N VAL A 82 19.64 21.10 4.25
CA VAL A 82 18.72 21.68 5.25
C VAL A 82 17.47 22.20 4.56
N ASP A 83 17.60 22.91 3.44
CA ASP A 83 16.46 23.39 2.65
C ASP A 83 15.60 22.22 2.12
N ALA A 84 16.23 21.13 1.70
CA ALA A 84 15.54 19.91 1.28
C ALA A 84 14.82 19.22 2.44
N LEU A 85 15.43 19.16 3.63
CA LEU A 85 14.80 18.60 4.83
C LEU A 85 13.62 19.46 5.31
N GLU A 86 13.74 20.78 5.25
CA GLU A 86 12.63 21.69 5.56
C GLU A 86 11.47 21.54 4.57
N ALA A 87 11.76 21.40 3.28
CA ALA A 87 10.75 21.15 2.26
C ALA A 87 10.04 19.80 2.49
N GLN A 88 10.78 18.77 2.90
CA GLN A 88 10.22 17.48 3.29
C GLN A 88 9.36 17.57 4.55
N LEU A 89 9.79 18.32 5.58
CA LEU A 89 8.99 18.54 6.79
C LEU A 89 7.69 19.28 6.49
N ARG A 90 7.73 20.34 5.67
CA ARG A 90 6.52 21.05 5.21
C ARG A 90 5.58 20.10 4.47
N THR A 91 6.12 19.22 3.63
CA THR A 91 5.35 18.20 2.90
C THR A 91 4.72 17.17 3.83
N LEU A 92 5.49 16.64 4.81
CA LEU A 92 5.00 15.67 5.77
C LEU A 92 3.92 16.24 6.69
N THR A 93 4.05 17.50 7.12
CA THR A 93 3.00 18.20 7.87
C THR A 93 1.75 18.33 7.01
N GLY A 94 1.88 18.73 5.74
CA GLY A 94 0.75 18.78 4.80
C GLY A 94 0.07 17.42 4.60
N GLN A 95 0.85 16.34 4.47
CA GLN A 95 0.30 14.98 4.40
C GLN A 95 -0.37 14.55 5.71
N THR A 96 0.16 14.96 6.87
CA THR A 96 -0.42 14.63 8.18
C THR A 96 -1.76 15.33 8.36
N GLU A 97 -1.88 16.60 7.98
CA GLU A 97 -3.15 17.33 8.02
C GLU A 97 -4.18 16.73 7.06
N GLN A 98 -3.76 16.33 5.85
CA GLN A 98 -4.64 15.64 4.90
C GLN A 98 -5.11 14.28 5.42
N ASN A 99 -4.21 13.49 6.00
CA ASN A 99 -4.56 12.20 6.61
C ASN A 99 -5.48 12.40 7.81
N ALA A 100 -5.24 13.40 8.65
CA ALA A 100 -6.09 13.73 9.79
C ALA A 100 -7.49 14.18 9.33
N TYR A 101 -7.59 14.96 8.26
CA TYR A 101 -8.87 15.32 7.65
C TYR A 101 -9.60 14.09 7.08
N GLN A 102 -8.89 13.23 6.34
CA GLN A 102 -9.46 11.99 5.82
C GLN A 102 -9.97 11.08 6.93
N LEU A 103 -9.23 10.94 8.04
CA LEU A 103 -9.65 10.17 9.20
C LEU A 103 -10.90 10.76 9.85
N ARG A 104 -10.95 12.09 10.08
CA ARG A 104 -12.15 12.76 10.63
C ARG A 104 -13.38 12.60 9.73
N GLU A 105 -13.20 12.73 8.43
CA GLU A 105 -14.29 12.55 7.47
C GLU A 105 -14.76 11.08 7.44
N LEU A 106 -13.83 10.14 7.53
CA LEU A 106 -14.12 8.72 7.60
C LEU A 106 -14.87 8.34 8.89
N GLU A 107 -14.48 8.91 10.04
CA GLU A 107 -15.17 8.76 11.32
C GLU A 107 -16.59 9.32 11.26
N LYS A 108 -16.76 10.49 10.63
CA LYS A 108 -18.07 11.11 10.42
C LYS A 108 -18.96 10.23 9.54
N GLN A 109 -18.43 9.72 8.44
CA GLN A 109 -19.14 8.78 7.55
C GLN A 109 -19.49 7.49 8.29
N PHE A 110 -18.58 6.95 9.11
CA PHE A 110 -18.84 5.76 9.91
C PHE A 110 -19.93 6.00 10.98
N THR A 111 -19.93 7.17 11.61
CA THR A 111 -20.96 7.54 12.60
C THR A 111 -22.33 7.68 11.93
N ALA A 112 -22.39 8.36 10.79
CA ALA A 112 -23.61 8.47 10.00
C ALA A 112 -24.11 7.09 9.53
N TYR A 113 -23.20 6.24 9.08
CA TYR A 113 -23.50 4.86 8.73
C TYR A 113 -24.05 4.06 9.92
N LYS A 114 -23.42 4.16 11.10
CA LYS A 114 -23.91 3.51 12.31
C LYS A 114 -25.34 3.96 12.62
N ALA A 115 -25.63 5.25 12.55
CA ALA A 115 -26.98 5.77 12.77
C ALA A 115 -27.99 5.24 11.74
N GLU A 116 -27.60 5.14 10.47
CA GLU A 116 -28.43 4.55 9.43
C GLU A 116 -28.70 3.06 9.68
N MET A 117 -27.67 2.30 10.10
CA MET A 117 -27.85 0.90 10.45
C MET A 117 -28.74 0.70 11.65
N ASP A 118 -28.58 1.55 12.67
CA ASP A 118 -29.39 1.50 13.88
C ASP A 118 -30.88 1.78 13.54
N LYS A 119 -31.15 2.65 12.56
CA LYS A 119 -32.52 2.89 12.04
C LYS A 119 -33.06 1.72 11.23
N ARG A 120 -32.29 1.24 10.26
CA ARG A 120 -32.75 0.19 9.34
C ARG A 120 -32.93 -1.17 10.03
N PHE A 121 -32.14 -1.40 11.07
CA PHE A 121 -32.26 -2.58 11.92
C PHE A 121 -32.85 -2.25 13.30
N ALA A 122 -33.60 -1.16 13.43
CA ALA A 122 -34.47 -0.98 14.58
C ALA A 122 -35.57 -2.03 14.50
N PRO A 123 -35.92 -2.72 15.60
CA PRO A 123 -37.05 -3.64 15.59
C PRO A 123 -38.31 -2.88 15.17
N ALA A 124 -38.89 -3.25 14.04
CA ALA A 124 -40.18 -2.75 13.62
C ALA A 124 -41.21 -3.17 14.69
N ALA A 125 -41.80 -2.20 15.36
CA ALA A 125 -43.03 -2.43 16.10
C ALA A 125 -44.11 -2.78 15.06
N THR A 126 -44.42 -4.07 14.96
CA THR A 126 -45.64 -4.69 14.42
C THR A 126 -46.32 -4.02 13.21
N GLY A 127 -46.28 -4.70 12.05
CA GLY A 127 -47.21 -4.44 10.95
C GLY A 127 -46.73 -5.03 9.62
N ALA A 128 -47.46 -6.01 9.10
CA ALA A 128 -47.16 -6.76 7.88
C ALA A 128 -47.39 -5.97 6.58
N GLU A 129 -46.50 -6.12 5.59
CA GLU A 129 -46.75 -6.65 4.22
C GLU A 129 -45.49 -6.52 3.34
N PRO A 130 -45.31 -7.37 2.29
CA PRO A 130 -44.06 -7.47 1.55
C PRO A 130 -43.89 -6.27 0.61
N ALA A 131 -42.81 -5.50 0.81
CA ALA A 131 -42.46 -4.38 -0.05
C ALA A 131 -42.02 -4.88 -1.44
N SER A 132 -42.94 -4.77 -2.41
CA SER A 132 -42.64 -4.74 -3.84
C SER A 132 -41.60 -3.65 -4.14
N LEU A 133 -40.47 -4.01 -4.72
CA LEU A 133 -39.40 -3.09 -5.09
C LEU A 133 -39.62 -2.59 -6.53
N ALA A 134 -40.24 -1.41 -6.66
CA ALA A 134 -40.12 -0.57 -7.84
C ALA A 134 -39.26 0.66 -7.49
N PRO A 135 -38.13 0.92 -8.18
CA PRO A 135 -37.29 2.07 -7.88
C PRO A 135 -37.76 3.30 -8.65
N ALA A 136 -38.24 4.32 -7.95
CA ALA A 136 -38.42 5.66 -8.48
C ALA A 136 -37.78 6.69 -7.55
N VAL A 137 -36.48 6.91 -7.69
CA VAL A 137 -35.88 8.19 -7.30
C VAL A 137 -34.94 8.66 -8.42
N LYS A 138 -35.29 9.81 -8.98
CA LYS A 138 -34.53 10.57 -9.97
C LYS A 138 -33.23 11.08 -9.32
N PRO A 139 -32.06 10.93 -9.94
CA PRO A 139 -30.85 11.56 -9.43
C PRO A 139 -30.86 13.04 -9.82
N THR A 140 -30.94 13.94 -8.83
CA THR A 140 -30.61 15.35 -9.02
C THR A 140 -29.10 15.46 -9.20
N VAL A 141 -28.67 15.66 -10.44
CA VAL A 141 -27.29 15.98 -10.80
C VAL A 141 -27.09 17.47 -10.55
N ALA A 142 -26.40 17.82 -9.46
CA ALA A 142 -25.78 19.13 -9.34
C ALA A 142 -24.47 19.10 -10.13
N ALA A 143 -24.43 19.91 -11.18
CA ALA A 143 -23.29 20.07 -12.08
C ALA A 143 -22.11 20.75 -11.38
N ALA A 144 -20.90 20.22 -11.60
CA ALA A 144 -19.65 20.97 -11.52
C ALA A 144 -18.65 20.39 -12.53
N THR A 145 -18.07 21.26 -13.34
CA THR A 145 -16.95 21.03 -14.28
C THR A 145 -16.03 22.27 -14.21
N PRO A 146 -14.72 22.23 -14.58
CA PRO A 146 -13.84 21.08 -14.85
C PRO A 146 -12.41 21.15 -14.22
N ALA A 147 -11.77 19.97 -14.14
CA ALA A 147 -10.33 19.62 -14.23
C ALA A 147 -9.23 20.27 -13.34
N SER A 148 -8.54 19.42 -12.54
CA SER A 148 -7.07 19.26 -12.61
C SER A 148 -6.62 17.88 -12.07
N LYS A 149 -5.51 17.39 -12.65
CA LYS A 149 -4.95 16.02 -12.69
C LYS A 149 -4.14 15.67 -11.41
N PRO A 150 -3.88 14.37 -11.08
CA PRO A 150 -3.76 13.86 -9.71
C PRO A 150 -2.34 13.53 -9.22
N ALA A 151 -2.13 13.59 -7.89
CA ALA A 151 -1.18 12.81 -7.06
C ALA A 151 -1.26 13.35 -5.60
N ALA A 152 -1.06 12.65 -4.48
CA ALA A 152 -0.45 11.34 -4.22
C ALA A 152 -1.05 10.71 -2.93
N LYS A 153 -0.85 9.40 -2.83
CA LYS A 153 -1.34 8.43 -1.85
C LYS A 153 -0.76 8.58 -0.42
N PRO A 154 -1.51 8.23 0.64
CA PRO A 154 -1.01 8.17 2.03
C PRO A 154 0.10 7.12 2.21
N ALA A 155 1.21 7.51 2.85
CA ALA A 155 2.28 6.62 3.23
C ALA A 155 1.87 5.77 4.44
N ALA A 156 1.60 4.48 4.18
CA ALA A 156 1.79 3.45 5.18
C ALA A 156 3.29 3.33 5.49
N SER A 157 3.58 3.20 6.78
CA SER A 157 4.88 2.94 7.43
C SER A 157 5.97 2.34 6.53
N GLY A 158 7.17 2.94 6.63
CA GLY A 158 8.49 2.47 6.17
C GLY A 158 8.49 1.36 5.12
N GLY A 159 8.63 1.74 3.84
CA GLY A 159 8.75 0.80 2.72
C GLY A 159 8.19 1.27 1.39
N GLY A 160 8.10 2.58 1.14
CA GLY A 160 7.45 3.13 -0.06
C GLY A 160 8.05 2.62 -1.38
N ALA A 161 9.37 2.45 -1.45
CA ALA A 161 10.06 1.92 -2.62
C ALA A 161 9.80 0.41 -2.82
N ASP A 162 9.90 -0.38 -1.75
CA ASP A 162 9.67 -1.83 -1.79
C ASP A 162 8.21 -2.15 -2.10
N ARG A 163 7.27 -1.41 -1.51
CA ARG A 163 5.83 -1.53 -1.79
C ARG A 163 5.53 -1.17 -3.25
N LEU A 164 6.12 -0.10 -3.79
CA LEU A 164 5.96 0.24 -5.21
C LEU A 164 6.53 -0.84 -6.13
N ALA A 165 7.65 -1.47 -5.77
CA ALA A 165 8.21 -2.58 -6.52
C ALA A 165 7.30 -3.82 -6.49
N LEU A 166 6.64 -4.10 -5.36
CA LEU A 166 5.63 -5.16 -5.28
C LEU A 166 4.42 -4.89 -6.16
N VAL A 167 3.88 -3.66 -6.15
CA VAL A 167 2.75 -3.27 -7.01
C VAL A 167 3.09 -3.46 -8.48
N LYS A 168 4.30 -3.09 -8.92
CA LYS A 168 4.74 -3.26 -10.31
C LYS A 168 4.83 -4.71 -10.77
N LYS A 169 4.98 -5.66 -9.83
CA LYS A 169 4.98 -7.11 -10.15
C LYS A 169 3.57 -7.66 -10.32
N VAL A 170 2.55 -6.94 -9.87
CA VAL A 170 1.15 -7.34 -10.04
C VAL A 170 0.73 -7.02 -11.47
N GLU A 171 0.53 -8.06 -12.27
CA GLU A 171 0.12 -7.92 -13.66
C GLU A 171 -1.28 -7.30 -13.78
N ILE A 172 -1.42 -6.31 -14.67
CA ILE A 172 -2.69 -5.71 -15.05
C ILE A 172 -3.27 -6.52 -16.22
N PRO A 173 -4.44 -7.16 -16.06
CA PRO A 173 -5.10 -7.88 -17.15
C PRO A 173 -5.51 -6.95 -18.29
N SER A 174 -5.55 -7.49 -19.51
CA SER A 174 -6.02 -6.79 -20.71
C SER A 174 -6.76 -7.78 -21.62
N THR A 175 -7.93 -8.24 -21.16
CA THR A 175 -8.77 -9.23 -21.86
C THR A 175 -9.75 -8.59 -22.85
N GLY A 176 -9.84 -7.26 -22.85
CA GLY A 176 -10.82 -6.50 -23.64
C GLY A 176 -12.12 -6.22 -22.88
N ASN A 177 -12.30 -6.80 -21.69
CA ASN A 177 -13.37 -6.47 -20.77
C ASN A 177 -12.85 -5.55 -19.65
N ALA A 178 -12.96 -4.23 -19.87
CA ALA A 178 -12.33 -3.24 -18.99
C ALA A 178 -12.80 -3.29 -17.52
N VAL A 179 -14.05 -3.67 -17.24
CA VAL A 179 -14.56 -3.75 -15.86
C VAL A 179 -14.04 -5.00 -15.15
N GLU A 180 -14.02 -6.13 -15.85
CA GLU A 180 -13.47 -7.39 -15.35
C GLU A 180 -11.96 -7.30 -15.15
N ASP A 181 -11.23 -6.71 -16.09
CA ASP A 181 -9.80 -6.46 -15.98
C ASP A 181 -9.48 -5.58 -14.76
N ALA A 182 -10.27 -4.52 -14.55
CA ALA A 182 -10.10 -3.62 -13.41
C ALA A 182 -10.42 -4.29 -12.07
N TYR A 183 -11.46 -5.13 -12.01
CA TYR A 183 -11.76 -5.95 -10.84
C TYR A 183 -10.64 -6.96 -10.57
N THR A 184 -10.22 -7.69 -11.59
CA THR A 184 -9.20 -8.74 -11.50
C THR A 184 -7.87 -8.16 -11.03
N TYR A 185 -7.50 -6.97 -11.49
CA TYR A 185 -6.34 -6.27 -10.96
C TYR A 185 -6.49 -5.94 -9.47
N GLY A 186 -7.65 -5.44 -9.04
CA GLY A 186 -7.96 -5.21 -7.62
C GLY A 186 -7.89 -6.49 -6.78
N TYR A 187 -8.36 -7.62 -7.32
CA TYR A 187 -8.24 -8.93 -6.70
C TYR A 187 -6.79 -9.37 -6.54
N ARG A 188 -5.96 -9.24 -7.58
CA ARG A 188 -4.53 -9.61 -7.53
C ARG A 188 -3.76 -8.76 -6.52
N LEU A 189 -4.10 -7.47 -6.39
CA LEU A 189 -3.53 -6.59 -5.36
C LEU A 189 -3.91 -7.06 -3.95
N TRP A 190 -5.18 -7.43 -3.74
CA TRP A 190 -5.65 -7.95 -2.45
C TRP A 190 -4.97 -9.27 -2.09
N ASP A 191 -4.85 -10.19 -3.04
CA ASP A 191 -4.16 -11.48 -2.88
C ASP A 191 -2.66 -11.30 -2.55
N ALA A 192 -2.03 -10.30 -3.17
CA ALA A 192 -0.67 -9.88 -2.86
C ALA A 192 -0.52 -9.12 -1.52
N LYS A 193 -1.61 -8.99 -0.74
CA LYS A 193 -1.68 -8.25 0.54
C LYS A 193 -1.37 -6.75 0.42
N LEU A 194 -1.50 -6.20 -0.79
CA LEU A 194 -1.37 -4.78 -1.09
C LEU A 194 -2.74 -4.11 -0.87
N TYR A 195 -3.22 -4.16 0.39
CA TYR A 195 -4.59 -3.75 0.72
C TYR A 195 -4.89 -2.29 0.37
N PRO A 196 -4.03 -1.29 0.67
CA PRO A 196 -4.32 0.09 0.29
C PRO A 196 -4.47 0.29 -1.23
N GLU A 197 -3.68 -0.42 -2.03
CA GLU A 197 -3.79 -0.41 -3.49
C GLU A 197 -5.05 -1.12 -3.99
N ALA A 198 -5.36 -2.28 -3.41
CA ALA A 198 -6.58 -3.01 -3.71
C ALA A 198 -7.81 -2.16 -3.39
N GLU A 199 -7.87 -1.53 -2.22
CA GLU A 199 -8.95 -0.64 -1.82
C GLU A 199 -9.15 0.49 -2.83
N ALA A 200 -8.06 1.16 -3.23
CA ALA A 200 -8.11 2.25 -4.19
C ALA A 200 -8.63 1.78 -5.55
N GLN A 201 -8.14 0.64 -6.04
CA GLN A 201 -8.57 0.06 -7.31
C GLN A 201 -10.04 -0.36 -7.28
N LEU A 202 -10.47 -1.05 -6.22
CA LEU A 202 -11.84 -1.56 -6.10
C LEU A 202 -12.85 -0.43 -5.96
N LYS A 203 -12.51 0.66 -5.25
CA LYS A 203 -13.32 1.89 -5.22
C LYS A 203 -13.53 2.47 -6.62
N GLN A 204 -12.50 2.45 -7.47
CA GLN A 204 -12.63 2.93 -8.86
C GLN A 204 -13.58 2.04 -9.67
N VAL A 205 -13.52 0.71 -9.50
CA VAL A 205 -14.43 -0.22 -10.18
C VAL A 205 -15.89 0.10 -9.84
N VAL A 206 -16.18 0.25 -8.54
CA VAL A 206 -17.54 0.55 -8.06
C VAL A 206 -18.03 1.92 -8.54
N ALA A 207 -17.16 2.92 -8.56
CA ALA A 207 -17.50 4.27 -9.00
C ALA A 207 -17.71 4.36 -10.52
N LYS A 208 -16.89 3.66 -11.30
CA LYS A 208 -16.89 3.74 -12.77
C LYS A 208 -17.97 2.86 -13.41
N TRP A 209 -18.26 1.71 -12.83
CA TRP A 209 -19.25 0.76 -13.37
C TRP A 209 -20.32 0.39 -12.33
N PRO A 210 -21.03 1.37 -11.73
CA PRO A 210 -21.87 1.13 -10.56
C PRO A 210 -23.02 0.16 -10.79
N LYS A 211 -23.47 0.00 -12.03
CA LYS A 211 -24.59 -0.89 -12.42
C LYS A 211 -24.14 -2.27 -12.90
N ASP A 212 -22.84 -2.48 -13.09
CA ASP A 212 -22.31 -3.75 -13.56
C ASP A 212 -22.28 -4.78 -12.42
N ASN A 213 -22.43 -6.07 -12.74
CA ASN A 213 -22.30 -7.16 -11.77
C ASN A 213 -20.94 -7.12 -11.06
N TRP A 214 -19.87 -6.76 -11.76
CA TRP A 214 -18.53 -6.59 -11.20
C TRP A 214 -18.44 -5.52 -10.13
N ALA A 215 -19.33 -4.52 -10.11
CA ALA A 215 -19.37 -3.58 -8.98
C ALA A 215 -19.83 -4.26 -7.69
N SER A 216 -20.70 -5.27 -7.76
CA SER A 216 -21.06 -6.05 -6.56
C SER A 216 -19.88 -6.88 -6.07
N TYR A 217 -19.15 -7.52 -6.99
CA TYR A 217 -17.92 -8.23 -6.65
C TYR A 217 -16.86 -7.31 -6.06
N ALA A 218 -16.64 -6.14 -6.66
CA ALA A 218 -15.65 -5.17 -6.23
C ALA A 218 -15.98 -4.57 -4.86
N GLN A 219 -17.23 -4.19 -4.61
CA GLN A 219 -17.66 -3.62 -3.34
C GLN A 219 -17.58 -4.64 -2.20
N ASN A 220 -17.93 -5.90 -2.46
CA ASN A 220 -17.74 -6.98 -1.48
C ASN A 220 -16.25 -7.23 -1.19
N LEU A 221 -15.42 -7.31 -2.23
CA LEU A 221 -13.97 -7.50 -2.07
C LEU A 221 -13.31 -6.31 -1.33
N LEU A 222 -13.80 -5.09 -1.56
CA LEU A 222 -13.36 -3.90 -0.82
C LEU A 222 -13.62 -4.05 0.69
N GLY A 223 -14.79 -4.56 1.07
CA GLY A 223 -15.10 -4.87 2.47
C GLY A 223 -14.18 -5.94 3.06
N ARG A 224 -13.83 -6.96 2.28
CA ARG A 224 -12.90 -8.03 2.71
C ARG A 224 -11.48 -7.51 2.85
N ALA A 225 -11.01 -6.68 1.92
CA ALA A 225 -9.73 -5.99 2.04
C ALA A 225 -9.66 -5.15 3.33
N TYR A 226 -10.74 -4.43 3.66
CA TYR A 226 -10.84 -3.72 4.94
C TYR A 226 -10.77 -4.64 6.16
N LEU A 227 -11.41 -5.82 6.13
CA LEU A 227 -11.32 -6.78 7.22
C LEU A 227 -9.89 -7.31 7.40
N ASP A 228 -9.20 -7.58 6.30
CA ASP A 228 -7.86 -8.17 6.31
C ASP A 228 -6.79 -7.15 6.70
N GLU A 229 -7.03 -5.85 6.45
CA GLU A 229 -6.20 -4.76 6.95
C GLU A 229 -6.57 -4.33 8.39
N GLY A 230 -7.53 -5.00 9.05
CA GLY A 230 -7.90 -4.70 10.43
C GLY A 230 -8.76 -3.44 10.60
N LYS A 231 -9.53 -3.07 9.58
CA LYS A 231 -10.44 -1.90 9.55
C LYS A 231 -11.91 -2.35 9.53
N PRO A 232 -12.43 -3.05 10.56
CA PRO A 232 -13.77 -3.64 10.53
C PRO A 232 -14.90 -2.61 10.43
N SER A 233 -14.69 -1.38 10.92
CA SER A 233 -15.62 -0.26 10.74
C SER A 233 -15.89 0.04 9.26
N LEU A 234 -14.83 0.12 8.44
CA LEU A 234 -14.93 0.39 7.01
C LEU A 234 -15.46 -0.81 6.24
N ALA A 235 -15.09 -2.00 6.68
CA ALA A 235 -15.63 -3.23 6.12
C ALA A 235 -17.15 -3.27 6.22
N ALA A 236 -17.70 -3.01 7.42
CA ALA A 236 -19.15 -2.99 7.63
C ALA A 236 -19.85 -2.01 6.67
N VAL A 237 -19.32 -0.79 6.54
CA VAL A 237 -19.84 0.22 5.59
C VAL A 237 -19.80 -0.30 4.16
N ALA A 238 -18.67 -0.87 3.74
CA ALA A 238 -18.49 -1.36 2.38
C ALA A 238 -19.48 -2.47 2.04
N PHE A 239 -19.66 -3.43 2.96
CA PHE A 239 -20.62 -4.52 2.82
C PHE A 239 -22.06 -4.03 2.78
N TYR A 240 -22.45 -3.14 3.68
CA TYR A 240 -23.79 -2.55 3.66
C TYR A 240 -24.07 -1.82 2.35
N ASN A 241 -23.13 -1.01 1.86
CA ASN A 241 -23.32 -0.29 0.61
C ASN A 241 -23.52 -1.25 -0.57
N ASN A 242 -22.82 -2.40 -0.58
CA ASN A 242 -23.09 -3.43 -1.60
C ASN A 242 -24.54 -3.93 -1.52
N TYR A 243 -24.99 -4.31 -0.32
CA TYR A 243 -26.34 -4.82 -0.10
C TYR A 243 -27.42 -3.77 -0.40
N LYS A 244 -27.27 -2.55 0.12
CA LYS A 244 -28.21 -1.45 -0.06
C LYS A 244 -28.36 -1.04 -1.52
N ASP A 245 -27.25 -0.87 -2.23
CA ASP A 245 -27.28 -0.35 -3.60
C ASP A 245 -27.54 -1.45 -4.63
N ARG A 246 -27.21 -2.70 -4.30
CA ARG A 246 -27.29 -3.85 -5.21
C ARG A 246 -27.89 -5.06 -4.49
N PRO A 247 -29.15 -5.00 -4.01
CA PRO A 247 -29.75 -6.10 -3.26
C PRO A 247 -29.91 -7.38 -4.09
N SER A 248 -29.97 -7.30 -5.42
CA SER A 248 -29.95 -8.48 -6.31
C SER A 248 -28.55 -8.81 -6.86
N GLY A 249 -27.51 -8.11 -6.39
CA GLY A 249 -26.15 -8.26 -6.87
C GLY A 249 -25.56 -9.64 -6.50
N PRO A 250 -24.65 -10.17 -7.32
CA PRO A 250 -24.11 -11.53 -7.13
C PRO A 250 -23.35 -11.74 -5.82
N ARG A 251 -22.87 -10.67 -5.16
CA ARG A 251 -22.20 -10.74 -3.85
C ARG A 251 -22.99 -10.06 -2.73
N ALA A 252 -24.26 -9.75 -2.95
CA ALA A 252 -25.09 -9.14 -1.91
C ALA A 252 -25.31 -10.07 -0.70
N PRO A 253 -25.57 -11.39 -0.86
CA PRO A 253 -25.62 -12.33 0.27
C PRO A 253 -24.27 -12.43 1.02
N HIS A 254 -23.16 -12.54 0.28
CA HIS A 254 -21.81 -12.53 0.87
C HIS A 254 -21.56 -11.25 1.68
N SER A 255 -22.06 -10.11 1.21
CA SER A 255 -21.90 -8.85 1.93
C SER A 255 -22.66 -8.83 3.24
N LEU A 256 -23.91 -9.31 3.32
CA LEU A 256 -24.61 -9.39 4.60
C LEU A 256 -23.90 -10.35 5.59
N MET A 257 -23.43 -11.50 5.11
CA MET A 257 -22.63 -12.42 5.92
C MET A 257 -21.39 -11.73 6.49
N TYR A 258 -20.56 -11.13 5.64
CA TYR A 258 -19.34 -10.47 6.11
C TYR A 258 -19.61 -9.17 6.89
N MET A 259 -20.75 -8.51 6.68
CA MET A 259 -21.18 -7.39 7.52
C MET A 259 -21.41 -7.84 8.96
N GLY A 260 -22.08 -8.99 9.15
CA GLY A 260 -22.23 -9.60 10.47
C GLY A 260 -20.88 -9.93 11.10
N VAL A 261 -19.96 -10.52 10.33
CA VAL A 261 -18.57 -10.79 10.79
C VAL A 261 -17.83 -9.51 11.18
N ALA A 262 -17.95 -8.44 10.39
CA ALA A 262 -17.33 -7.15 10.68
C ALA A 262 -17.89 -6.52 11.98
N LEU A 263 -19.20 -6.61 12.19
CA LEU A 263 -19.87 -6.10 13.39
C LEU A 263 -19.51 -6.91 14.64
N ASP A 264 -19.36 -8.23 14.53
CA ASP A 264 -18.86 -9.07 15.63
C ASP A 264 -17.43 -8.69 16.03
N ARG A 265 -16.54 -8.44 15.05
CA ARG A 265 -15.17 -7.93 15.32
C ARG A 265 -15.16 -6.56 16.00
N LEU A 266 -16.21 -5.76 15.84
CA LEU A 266 -16.41 -4.47 16.52
C LEU A 266 -17.03 -4.62 17.92
N GLY A 267 -17.34 -5.84 18.36
CA GLY A 267 -18.08 -6.09 19.60
C GLY A 267 -19.58 -5.76 19.53
N ARG A 268 -20.09 -5.40 18.34
CA ARG A 268 -21.50 -5.04 18.11
C ARG A 268 -22.35 -6.29 17.85
N LYS A 269 -22.35 -7.23 18.79
CA LYS A 269 -22.99 -8.55 18.65
C LYS A 269 -24.47 -8.48 18.28
N ALA A 270 -25.22 -7.58 18.92
CA ALA A 270 -26.64 -7.40 18.61
C ALA A 270 -26.85 -7.01 17.14
N ASP A 271 -26.04 -6.09 16.60
CA ASP A 271 -26.15 -5.66 15.21
C ASP A 271 -25.63 -6.72 14.24
N ALA A 272 -24.63 -7.50 14.64
CA ALA A 272 -24.18 -8.67 13.88
C ALA A 272 -25.33 -9.69 13.71
N CYS A 273 -26.05 -10.02 14.79
CA CYS A 273 -27.21 -10.90 14.70
C CYS A 273 -28.32 -10.37 13.80
N LYS A 274 -28.52 -9.05 13.76
CA LYS A 274 -29.48 -8.44 12.83
C LYS A 274 -29.03 -8.56 11.37
N ALA A 275 -27.75 -8.33 11.09
CA ALA A 275 -27.19 -8.52 9.76
C ALA A 275 -27.34 -9.97 9.26
N PHE A 276 -27.10 -10.93 10.14
CA PHE A 276 -27.26 -12.35 9.85
C PHE A 276 -28.72 -12.78 9.67
N ARG A 277 -29.65 -12.17 10.44
CA ARG A 277 -31.09 -12.39 10.24
C ARG A 277 -31.57 -11.82 8.91
N GLU A 278 -31.13 -10.62 8.56
CA GLU A 278 -31.43 -10.01 7.25
C GLU A 278 -30.99 -10.92 6.09
N LEU A 279 -29.84 -11.59 6.22
CA LEU A 279 -29.37 -12.57 5.23
C LEU A 279 -30.35 -13.74 5.08
N ASP A 280 -30.85 -14.28 6.19
CA ASP A 280 -31.82 -15.37 6.18
C ASP A 280 -33.17 -14.92 5.60
N ASP A 281 -33.66 -13.78 6.05
CA ASP A 281 -34.99 -13.25 5.68
C ASP A 281 -35.05 -12.88 4.19
N VAL A 282 -33.99 -12.27 3.65
CA VAL A 282 -33.97 -11.74 2.28
C VAL A 282 -33.51 -12.79 1.26
N TYR A 283 -32.51 -13.59 1.59
CA TYR A 283 -31.92 -14.55 0.66
C TYR A 283 -32.21 -16.00 1.02
N GLY A 284 -32.19 -16.36 2.30
CA GLY A 284 -32.48 -17.72 2.78
C GLY A 284 -31.80 -18.81 1.93
N ASP A 285 -32.59 -19.76 1.43
CA ASP A 285 -32.12 -20.86 0.58
C ASP A 285 -31.59 -20.44 -0.80
N LYS A 286 -31.80 -19.18 -1.22
CA LYS A 286 -31.23 -18.64 -2.46
C LYS A 286 -29.79 -18.15 -2.27
N ALA A 287 -29.36 -17.88 -1.03
CA ALA A 287 -27.97 -17.53 -0.76
C ALA A 287 -27.06 -18.71 -1.15
N PRO A 288 -25.86 -18.50 -1.70
CA PRO A 288 -24.94 -19.60 -2.00
C PRO A 288 -24.64 -20.48 -0.77
N GLN A 289 -24.43 -21.79 -0.97
CA GLN A 289 -24.25 -22.76 0.12
C GLN A 289 -23.06 -22.39 1.03
N ASP A 290 -21.96 -21.92 0.46
CA ASP A 290 -20.79 -21.40 1.19
C ASP A 290 -21.20 -20.26 2.13
N VAL A 291 -21.99 -19.30 1.64
CA VAL A 291 -22.48 -18.17 2.45
C VAL A 291 -23.34 -18.64 3.61
N ARG A 292 -24.23 -19.61 3.39
CA ARG A 292 -25.08 -20.16 4.45
C ARG A 292 -24.25 -20.87 5.53
N ASN A 293 -23.26 -21.67 5.11
CA ASN A 293 -22.38 -22.38 6.03
C ASN A 293 -21.53 -21.40 6.85
N ASP A 294 -20.93 -20.41 6.20
CA ASP A 294 -20.12 -19.38 6.85
C ASP A 294 -20.97 -18.53 7.81
N ALA A 295 -22.18 -18.16 7.40
CA ALA A 295 -23.12 -17.42 8.25
C ALA A 295 -23.55 -18.23 9.47
N ALA A 296 -23.81 -19.53 9.33
CA ALA A 296 -24.14 -20.39 10.47
C ALA A 296 -22.99 -20.46 11.49
N ALA A 297 -21.76 -20.63 11.02
CA ALA A 297 -20.58 -20.62 11.88
C ALA A 297 -20.38 -19.24 12.55
N ALA A 298 -20.58 -18.15 11.81
CA ALA A 298 -20.42 -16.79 12.32
C ALA A 298 -21.51 -16.40 13.33
N LYS A 299 -22.77 -16.83 13.13
CA LYS A 299 -23.86 -16.67 14.09
C LYS A 299 -23.53 -17.34 15.42
N ALA A 300 -23.13 -18.62 15.38
CA ALA A 300 -22.76 -19.38 16.57
C ALA A 300 -21.62 -18.70 17.35
N LYS A 301 -20.62 -18.15 16.65
CA LYS A 301 -19.53 -17.39 17.28
C LYS A 301 -20.02 -16.07 17.91
N ALA A 302 -20.90 -15.35 17.22
CA ALA A 302 -21.45 -14.08 17.69
C ALA A 302 -22.42 -14.26 18.88
N GLY A 303 -22.98 -15.46 19.06
CA GLY A 303 -24.03 -15.73 20.04
C GLY A 303 -25.43 -15.41 19.52
N CYS A 304 -25.60 -15.52 18.21
CA CYS A 304 -26.87 -15.64 17.52
C CYS A 304 -27.14 -17.14 17.28
#